data_AF-A0A926JUN0-F1
#
_entry.id   AF-A0A926JUN0-F1
#
_cell.length_a   1.000
_cell.length_b   1.000
_cell.length_c   1.000
_cell.angle_alpha   90.00
_cell.angle_beta   90.00
_cell.angle_gamma   90.00
#
_symmetry.space_group_name_H-M   'P 1'
#
loop_
_entity.id
_entity.type
_entity.pdbx_description
1 polymer ?
#
loop_
_entity_poly.entity_id
_entity_poly.type
_entity_poly.pdbx_seq_one_letter_code
_entity_poly.pdbx_strand_id
1 'polypeptide(L)'
;MATIQNKIVNKPYFRTVYLLLLAGLGCICCTTTPEKKTGSESITTKDNDLKHMDYLYQYSIIDALLAGVYDGDLSVGQLRTKGSLGVGGFNHLDGELYMNEGEVYKIRYDGSVHKVPDADRIPIAFVKHFQPDTTLTLVQKGMDYEGFRARLQSFLDQNELYAIRISGSFPKVLARAPAPAEKPYPPLAEHLKEHQHGFGLKHTRGTGVGFYLPEYMGKVNIPGFHFHYLSEENRSGGHVLDFVADSLYVEIDRASGFVVQFPDNRSFRRADLQKDREKEVEKIE
;
A
#
# COMPACT_ATOMS: atom_id res chain seq x y z
N MET A 1 -31.61 34.72 10.38
CA MET A 1 -31.10 33.43 9.89
C MET A 1 -29.80 33.15 10.61
N ALA A 2 -29.85 32.23 11.58
CA ALA A 2 -28.78 31.99 12.54
C ALA A 2 -27.77 30.98 11.99
N THR A 3 -26.50 31.36 12.04
CA THR A 3 -25.35 30.55 11.64
C THR A 3 -24.96 29.63 12.81
N ILE A 4 -25.14 28.32 12.65
CA ILE A 4 -24.73 27.32 13.65
C ILE A 4 -23.30 26.88 13.32
N GLN A 5 -22.33 27.40 14.07
CA GLN A 5 -20.98 26.84 14.16
C GLN A 5 -20.97 25.76 15.26
N ASN A 6 -20.89 24.48 14.88
CA ASN A 6 -20.64 23.41 15.84
C ASN A 6 -19.13 23.23 16.02
N LYS A 7 -18.64 23.65 17.19
CA LYS A 7 -17.32 23.34 17.73
C LYS A 7 -17.28 21.87 18.15
N ILE A 8 -16.37 21.09 17.57
CA ILE A 8 -16.03 19.75 18.07
C ILE A 8 -15.07 19.93 19.24
N VAL A 9 -15.49 19.44 20.41
CA VAL A 9 -14.73 19.47 21.67
C VAL A 9 -13.92 18.18 21.79
N ASN A 10 -12.60 18.30 21.76
CA ASN A 10 -11.67 17.22 22.13
C ASN A 10 -11.73 16.99 23.65
N LYS A 11 -12.00 15.75 24.08
CA LYS A 11 -11.78 15.30 25.46
C LYS A 11 -10.67 14.23 25.47
N PRO A 12 -9.63 14.36 26.31
CA PRO A 12 -8.63 13.32 26.48
C PRO A 12 -9.11 12.27 27.49
N TYR A 13 -9.08 10.99 27.11
CA TYR A 13 -9.28 9.89 28.05
C TYR A 13 -7.93 9.48 28.64
N PHE A 14 -7.63 9.98 29.84
CA PHE A 14 -6.68 9.35 30.75
C PHE A 14 -7.39 8.22 31.50
N ARG A 15 -6.87 7.00 31.43
CA ARG A 15 -7.16 5.96 32.42
C ARG A 15 -5.87 5.27 32.86
N THR A 16 -5.39 5.71 34.01
CA THR A 16 -4.45 5.01 34.88
C THR A 16 -5.06 3.67 35.31
N VAL A 17 -4.35 2.56 35.09
CA VAL A 17 -4.70 1.25 35.65
C VAL A 17 -3.72 0.93 36.78
N TYR A 18 -4.27 0.72 37.97
CA TYR A 18 -3.55 0.22 39.14
C TYR A 18 -3.25 -1.27 38.99
N LEU A 19 -1.99 -1.64 39.21
CA LEU A 19 -1.54 -3.03 39.36
C LEU A 19 -1.85 -3.49 40.79
N LEU A 20 -2.72 -4.50 40.95
CA LEU A 20 -2.96 -5.17 42.22
C LEU A 20 -2.73 -6.67 42.04
N LEU A 21 -1.61 -7.14 42.59
CA LEU A 21 -1.25 -8.54 42.78
C LEU A 21 -2.11 -9.14 43.90
N LEU A 22 -2.95 -10.11 43.58
CA LEU A 22 -3.50 -11.05 44.56
C LEU A 22 -3.40 -12.47 44.01
N ALA A 23 -2.60 -13.27 44.71
CA ALA A 23 -2.51 -14.71 44.56
C ALA A 23 -3.76 -15.37 45.16
N GLY A 24 -4.33 -16.34 44.44
CA GLY A 24 -5.43 -17.17 44.91
C GLY A 24 -5.42 -18.53 44.21
N LEU A 25 -5.14 -19.58 44.99
CA LEU A 25 -5.19 -20.98 44.60
C LEU A 25 -6.63 -21.43 44.29
N GLY A 26 -6.77 -22.29 43.27
CA GLY A 26 -7.66 -23.45 43.29
C GLY A 26 -9.09 -23.26 42.77
N CYS A 27 -9.39 -23.84 41.60
CA CYS A 27 -10.26 -25.02 41.46
C CYS A 27 -10.52 -25.32 39.98
N ILE A 28 -10.27 -26.57 39.60
CA ILE A 28 -10.54 -27.15 38.29
C ILE A 28 -12.04 -27.39 38.19
N CYS A 29 -12.71 -26.75 37.22
CA CYS A 29 -14.04 -27.16 36.79
C CYS A 29 -14.08 -27.14 35.26
N CYS A 30 -14.15 -28.33 34.68
CA CYS A 30 -14.31 -28.55 33.25
C CYS A 30 -15.67 -28.01 32.78
N THR A 31 -15.65 -26.98 31.94
CA THR A 31 -16.77 -26.67 31.05
C THR A 31 -16.24 -26.62 29.63
N THR A 32 -16.54 -27.66 28.86
CA THR A 32 -16.26 -27.73 27.42
C THR A 32 -17.17 -26.77 26.69
N THR A 33 -16.62 -25.63 26.26
CA THR A 33 -17.23 -24.77 25.25
C THR A 33 -16.99 -25.36 23.86
N PRO A 34 -17.96 -25.25 22.92
CA PRO A 34 -17.80 -25.79 21.58
C PRO A 34 -16.79 -24.95 20.80
N GLU A 35 -15.73 -25.63 20.36
CA GLU A 35 -14.64 -25.09 19.55
C GLU A 35 -15.18 -24.62 18.20
N LYS A 36 -15.09 -23.30 17.97
CA LYS A 36 -15.42 -22.66 16.70
C LYS A 36 -14.38 -23.11 15.69
N LYS A 37 -14.73 -23.99 14.75
CA LYS A 37 -13.86 -24.43 13.64
C LYS A 37 -13.37 -23.20 12.87
N THR A 38 -12.15 -22.76 13.17
CA THR A 38 -11.40 -21.83 12.35
C THR A 38 -10.94 -22.57 11.10
N GLY A 39 -11.10 -21.95 9.93
CA GLY A 39 -10.59 -22.52 8.68
C GLY A 39 -9.09 -22.76 8.81
N SER A 40 -8.63 -23.91 8.33
CA SER A 40 -7.21 -24.30 8.36
C SER A 40 -6.36 -23.27 7.63
N GLU A 41 -5.62 -22.45 8.37
CA GLU A 41 -4.56 -21.61 7.83
C GLU A 41 -3.38 -22.49 7.42
N SER A 42 -2.73 -22.18 6.30
CA SER A 42 -1.52 -22.88 5.86
C SER A 42 -0.44 -21.87 5.51
N ILE A 43 0.80 -22.21 5.85
CA ILE A 43 1.99 -21.41 5.62
C ILE A 43 3.00 -22.31 4.93
N THR A 44 3.59 -21.84 3.83
CA THR A 44 4.70 -22.52 3.16
C THR A 44 5.81 -21.51 2.93
N THR A 45 7.05 -21.87 3.29
CA THR A 45 8.26 -21.09 3.04
C THR A 45 9.20 -21.85 2.09
N LYS A 46 9.92 -21.14 1.22
CA LYS A 46 10.89 -21.71 0.25
C LYS A 46 12.18 -20.90 0.21
N ASP A 47 13.30 -21.57 -0.04
CA ASP A 47 14.57 -20.92 -0.42
C ASP A 47 14.54 -20.56 -1.91
N ASN A 48 14.85 -19.29 -2.23
CA ASN A 48 14.80 -18.75 -3.59
C ASN A 48 16.10 -19.06 -4.38
N ASP A 49 15.96 -19.57 -5.61
CA ASP A 49 17.04 -19.81 -6.57
C ASP A 49 17.25 -18.53 -7.42
N LEU A 50 18.16 -17.65 -6.98
CA LEU A 50 18.24 -16.27 -7.45
C LEU A 50 18.84 -16.12 -8.86
N LYS A 51 17.98 -16.07 -9.87
CA LYS A 51 18.37 -15.66 -11.24
C LYS A 51 18.58 -14.13 -11.37
N HIS A 52 18.07 -13.35 -10.42
CA HIS A 52 18.20 -11.89 -10.32
C HIS A 52 18.54 -11.47 -8.89
N MET A 53 19.13 -10.27 -8.72
CA MET A 53 19.32 -9.69 -7.39
C MET A 53 17.97 -9.46 -6.74
N ASP A 54 17.81 -9.96 -5.51
CA ASP A 54 16.55 -10.04 -4.80
C ASP A 54 16.21 -8.72 -4.08
N TYR A 55 16.21 -7.62 -4.83
CA TYR A 55 16.12 -6.26 -4.30
C TYR A 55 14.78 -5.62 -4.66
N LEU A 56 14.27 -4.80 -3.75
CA LEU A 56 13.23 -3.82 -4.06
C LEU A 56 13.88 -2.68 -4.84
N TYR A 57 13.37 -2.40 -6.03
CA TYR A 57 13.78 -1.25 -6.83
C TYR A 57 12.76 -0.13 -6.67
N GLN A 58 13.26 1.08 -6.49
CA GLN A 58 12.47 2.29 -6.43
C GLN A 58 13.04 3.35 -7.36
N TYR A 59 12.15 4.02 -8.09
CA TYR A 59 12.48 5.23 -8.84
C TYR A 59 11.95 6.45 -8.10
N SER A 60 12.80 7.46 -7.90
CA SER A 60 12.54 8.64 -7.06
C SER A 60 12.38 8.31 -5.57
N ILE A 61 11.95 9.28 -4.77
CA ILE A 61 11.66 9.13 -3.34
C ILE A 61 10.32 9.80 -3.01
N ILE A 62 9.65 9.34 -1.95
CA ILE A 62 8.35 9.88 -1.57
C ILE A 62 8.41 11.39 -1.29
N ASP A 63 9.47 11.88 -0.62
CA ASP A 63 9.63 13.31 -0.33
C ASP A 63 9.72 14.17 -1.60
N ALA A 64 10.27 13.64 -2.69
CA ALA A 64 10.30 14.35 -3.97
C ALA A 64 8.91 14.45 -4.59
N LEU A 65 8.13 13.36 -4.52
CA LEU A 65 6.74 13.38 -4.95
C LEU A 65 5.93 14.38 -4.11
N LEU A 66 6.03 14.33 -2.78
CA LEU A 66 5.36 15.27 -1.87
C LEU A 66 5.72 16.74 -2.16
N ALA A 67 6.96 16.98 -2.58
CA ALA A 67 7.46 18.30 -2.97
C ALA A 67 7.02 18.79 -4.36
N GLY A 68 6.22 18.01 -5.11
CA GLY A 68 5.73 18.40 -6.44
C GLY A 68 6.59 17.94 -7.61
N VAL A 69 7.52 16.99 -7.40
CA VAL A 69 8.33 16.41 -8.49
C VAL A 69 7.49 15.34 -9.23
N TYR A 70 6.58 15.80 -10.09
CA TYR A 70 5.66 14.94 -10.84
C TYR A 70 6.13 14.62 -12.26
N ASP A 71 7.31 15.07 -12.66
CA ASP A 71 7.92 14.70 -13.95
C ASP A 71 9.13 13.79 -13.70
N GLY A 72 9.03 12.54 -14.12
CA GLY A 72 10.15 11.61 -14.17
C GLY A 72 10.55 11.21 -15.59
N ASP A 73 11.70 10.57 -15.68
CA ASP A 73 12.37 10.19 -16.93
C ASP A 73 12.38 8.67 -17.15
N LEU A 74 12.03 7.87 -16.13
CA LEU A 74 11.88 6.43 -16.25
C LEU A 74 10.66 6.11 -17.11
N SER A 75 10.85 5.35 -18.19
CA SER A 75 9.74 4.86 -19.00
C SER A 75 9.17 3.56 -18.44
N VAL A 76 7.91 3.26 -18.77
CA VAL A 76 7.27 1.97 -18.44
C VAL A 76 8.06 0.79 -18.99
N GLY A 77 8.61 0.89 -20.21
CA GLY A 77 9.46 -0.14 -20.79
C GLY A 77 10.72 -0.40 -19.95
N GLN A 78 11.35 0.65 -19.41
CA GLN A 78 12.47 0.51 -18.49
C GLN A 78 12.03 -0.08 -17.15
N LEU A 79 10.88 0.34 -16.60
CA LEU A 79 10.34 -0.20 -15.35
C LEU A 79 10.14 -1.72 -15.41
N ARG A 80 9.62 -2.24 -16.52
CA ARG A 80 9.43 -3.70 -16.73
C ARG A 80 10.72 -4.51 -16.63
N THR A 81 11.87 -3.90 -16.86
CA THR A 81 13.18 -4.55 -16.67
C THR A 81 13.64 -4.60 -15.21
N LYS A 82 12.95 -3.91 -14.30
CA LYS A 82 13.30 -3.76 -12.88
C LYS A 82 12.43 -4.59 -11.95
N GLY A 83 11.32 -5.14 -12.44
CA GLY A 83 10.43 -5.94 -11.63
C GLY A 83 9.24 -6.50 -12.40
N SER A 84 8.43 -7.29 -11.72
CA SER A 84 7.19 -7.89 -12.21
C SER A 84 5.98 -7.54 -11.35
N LEU A 85 6.17 -7.06 -10.12
CA LEU A 85 5.13 -6.60 -9.22
C LEU A 85 5.47 -5.20 -8.71
N GLY A 86 4.48 -4.30 -8.63
CA GLY A 86 4.69 -3.02 -7.99
C GLY A 86 3.57 -2.00 -8.14
N VAL A 87 3.84 -0.83 -7.56
CA VAL A 87 2.91 0.32 -7.46
C VAL A 87 3.66 1.63 -7.74
N GLY A 88 2.93 2.71 -7.98
CA GLY A 88 3.51 4.03 -8.26
C GLY A 88 2.51 4.98 -8.90
N GLY A 89 2.99 5.97 -9.63
CA GLY A 89 2.15 6.90 -10.38
C GLY A 89 2.67 7.16 -11.79
N PHE A 90 1.96 8.01 -12.52
CA PHE A 90 2.40 8.51 -13.83
C PHE A 90 2.73 9.99 -13.78
N ASN A 91 3.46 10.46 -14.79
CA ASN A 91 3.83 11.87 -14.86
C ASN A 91 2.59 12.75 -14.71
N HIS A 92 2.77 13.91 -14.09
CA HIS A 92 1.69 14.84 -13.78
C HIS A 92 0.67 14.31 -12.76
N LEU A 93 0.95 13.24 -12.01
CA LEU A 93 -0.02 12.55 -11.15
C LEU A 93 -1.25 12.02 -11.91
N ASP A 94 -1.09 11.65 -13.18
CA ASP A 94 -2.21 11.14 -13.98
C ASP A 94 -2.54 9.68 -13.65
N GLY A 95 -3.21 9.50 -12.52
CA GLY A 95 -3.67 8.21 -12.03
C GLY A 95 -2.59 7.36 -11.37
N GLU A 96 -3.02 6.15 -11.01
CA GLU A 96 -2.27 5.17 -10.23
C GLU A 96 -1.65 4.11 -11.13
N LEU A 97 -0.39 3.76 -10.88
CA LEU A 97 0.31 2.66 -11.52
C LEU A 97 0.07 1.37 -10.75
N TYR A 98 -0.50 0.37 -11.41
CA TYR A 98 -0.58 -1.00 -10.92
C TYR A 98 0.26 -1.90 -11.80
N MET A 99 1.14 -2.71 -11.21
CA MET A 99 1.97 -3.67 -11.93
C MET A 99 1.86 -5.07 -11.33
N ASN A 100 1.49 -6.05 -12.14
CA ASN A 100 1.46 -7.46 -11.76
C ASN A 100 1.87 -8.34 -12.93
N GLU A 101 2.71 -9.35 -12.67
CA GLU A 101 3.26 -10.26 -13.68
C GLU A 101 3.93 -9.55 -14.87
N GLY A 102 4.55 -8.41 -14.59
CA GLY A 102 5.18 -7.57 -15.59
C GLY A 102 4.23 -6.65 -16.32
N GLU A 103 2.91 -6.81 -16.18
CA GLU A 103 1.90 -6.01 -16.85
C GLU A 103 1.54 -4.74 -16.09
N VAL A 104 1.55 -3.61 -16.78
CA VAL A 104 1.36 -2.27 -16.19
C VAL A 104 0.03 -1.67 -16.63
N TYR A 105 -0.75 -1.24 -15.65
CA TYR A 105 -2.04 -0.59 -15.80
C TYR A 105 -2.03 0.80 -15.15
N LYS A 106 -2.74 1.74 -15.79
CA LYS A 106 -3.07 3.07 -15.26
C LYS A 106 -4.52 3.09 -14.85
N ILE A 107 -4.79 3.35 -13.57
CA ILE A 107 -6.14 3.61 -13.06
C ILE A 107 -6.30 5.12 -12.92
N ARG A 108 -7.20 5.71 -13.69
CA ARG A 108 -7.38 7.16 -13.75
C ARG A 108 -8.46 7.64 -12.77
N TYR A 109 -8.46 8.94 -12.52
CA TYR A 109 -9.41 9.65 -11.67
C TYR A 109 -10.88 9.47 -12.05
N ASP A 110 -11.17 9.16 -13.31
CA ASP A 110 -12.53 8.84 -13.80
C ASP A 110 -12.93 7.37 -13.60
N GLY A 111 -12.05 6.58 -12.97
CA GLY A 111 -12.22 5.14 -12.73
C GLY A 111 -11.86 4.26 -13.92
N SER A 112 -11.44 4.84 -15.06
CA SER A 112 -11.03 4.07 -16.23
C SER A 112 -9.68 3.39 -16.00
N VAL A 113 -9.54 2.18 -16.53
CA VAL A 113 -8.34 1.36 -16.45
C VAL A 113 -7.77 1.19 -17.84
N HIS A 114 -6.48 1.47 -18.00
CA HIS A 114 -5.79 1.38 -19.29
C HIS A 114 -4.51 0.56 -19.16
N LYS A 115 -4.27 -0.36 -20.09
CA LYS A 115 -2.94 -0.95 -20.25
C LYS A 115 -1.98 0.10 -20.79
N VAL A 116 -0.78 0.17 -20.23
CA VAL A 116 0.13 1.31 -20.47
C VAL A 116 1.24 0.95 -21.46
N PRO A 117 1.49 1.78 -22.49
CA PRO A 117 2.57 1.59 -23.43
C PRO A 117 3.94 1.90 -22.82
N ASP A 118 5.01 1.33 -23.39
CA ASP A 118 6.37 1.45 -22.86
C ASP A 118 6.94 2.88 -22.84
N ALA A 119 6.36 3.79 -23.62
CA ALA A 119 6.78 5.17 -23.75
C ALA A 119 6.27 6.09 -22.63
N ASP A 120 5.21 5.70 -21.91
CA ASP A 120 4.70 6.47 -20.78
C ASP A 120 5.78 6.59 -19.70
N ARG A 121 5.77 7.72 -18.99
CA ARG A 121 6.79 8.07 -18.01
C ARG A 121 6.26 8.13 -16.59
N ILE A 122 7.15 7.83 -15.67
CA ILE A 122 6.85 7.55 -14.26
C ILE A 122 7.67 8.52 -13.40
N PRO A 123 7.04 9.26 -12.47
CA PRO A 123 7.72 10.13 -11.51
C PRO A 123 8.12 9.37 -10.25
N ILE A 124 7.42 8.29 -9.91
CA ILE A 124 7.69 7.42 -8.78
C ILE A 124 7.15 6.01 -9.04
N ALA A 125 7.93 4.99 -8.69
CA ALA A 125 7.46 3.61 -8.67
C ALA A 125 8.30 2.77 -7.73
N PHE A 126 7.68 1.72 -7.20
CA PHE A 126 8.27 0.70 -6.34
C PHE A 126 7.97 -0.65 -6.98
N VAL A 127 8.99 -1.38 -7.40
CA VAL A 127 8.84 -2.68 -8.06
C VAL A 127 9.84 -3.70 -7.54
N LYS A 128 9.47 -4.98 -7.62
CA LYS A 128 10.34 -6.11 -7.33
C LYS A 128 10.18 -7.17 -8.41
N HIS A 129 11.26 -7.88 -8.74
CA HIS A 129 11.14 -9.16 -9.44
C HIS A 129 10.49 -10.16 -8.48
N PHE A 130 9.18 -10.30 -8.58
CA PHE A 130 8.39 -11.00 -7.57
C PHE A 130 8.53 -12.52 -7.69
N GLN A 131 9.02 -13.13 -6.62
CA GLN A 131 9.26 -14.56 -6.44
C GLN A 131 8.90 -14.91 -5.00
N PRO A 132 7.61 -15.18 -4.69
CA PRO A 132 7.16 -15.32 -3.33
C PRO A 132 7.87 -16.48 -2.63
N ASP A 133 8.54 -16.16 -1.54
CA ASP A 133 9.19 -17.11 -0.64
C ASP A 133 8.20 -17.65 0.39
N THR A 134 7.10 -16.93 0.65
CA THR A 134 6.12 -17.25 1.68
C THR A 134 4.70 -17.12 1.13
N THR A 135 3.86 -18.12 1.39
CA THR A 135 2.43 -18.09 1.00
C THR A 135 1.53 -18.43 2.16
N LEU A 136 0.42 -17.69 2.31
CA LEU A 136 -0.58 -17.84 3.36
C LEU A 136 -1.98 -17.90 2.76
N THR A 137 -2.89 -18.63 3.40
CA THR A 137 -4.33 -18.50 3.13
C THR A 137 -5.05 -17.98 4.36
N LEU A 138 -5.63 -16.79 4.25
CA LEU A 138 -6.43 -16.16 5.30
C LEU A 138 -7.91 -16.42 5.01
N VAL A 139 -8.53 -17.30 5.79
CA VAL A 139 -9.95 -17.65 5.64
C VAL A 139 -10.76 -17.02 6.78
N GLN A 140 -11.31 -15.84 6.53
CA GLN A 140 -12.16 -15.14 7.48
C GLN A 140 -13.13 -14.23 6.75
N LYS A 141 -14.43 -14.55 6.83
CA LYS A 141 -15.48 -13.72 6.27
C LYS A 141 -15.49 -12.33 6.91
N GLY A 142 -15.54 -11.28 6.10
CA GLY A 142 -15.63 -9.91 6.57
C GLY A 142 -14.38 -9.41 7.33
N MET A 143 -13.19 -9.88 6.99
CA MET A 143 -11.93 -9.31 7.48
C MET A 143 -11.80 -7.88 6.94
N ASP A 144 -11.73 -6.89 7.83
CA ASP A 144 -11.45 -5.51 7.46
C ASP A 144 -9.94 -5.27 7.26
N TYR A 145 -9.58 -4.12 6.71
CA TYR A 145 -8.20 -3.81 6.39
C TYR A 145 -7.31 -3.78 7.65
N GLU A 146 -7.80 -3.23 8.76
CA GLU A 146 -7.10 -3.25 10.04
C GLU A 146 -6.80 -4.66 10.53
N GLY A 147 -7.82 -5.55 10.52
CA GLY A 147 -7.65 -6.95 10.88
C GLY A 147 -6.70 -7.69 9.95
N PHE A 148 -6.72 -7.37 8.65
CA PHE A 148 -5.73 -7.87 7.71
C PHE A 148 -4.31 -7.41 8.06
N ARG A 149 -4.09 -6.11 8.29
CA ARG A 149 -2.77 -5.55 8.63
C ARG A 149 -2.20 -6.17 9.90
N ALA A 150 -3.00 -6.21 10.97
CA ALA A 150 -2.59 -6.80 12.24
C ALA A 150 -2.22 -8.28 12.10
N ARG A 151 -2.99 -9.02 11.31
CA ARG A 151 -2.75 -10.45 11.08
C ARG A 151 -1.55 -10.71 10.18
N LEU A 152 -1.34 -9.89 9.16
CA LEU A 152 -0.19 -10.04 8.28
C LEU A 152 1.11 -9.64 9.02
N GLN A 153 1.08 -8.56 9.80
CA GLN A 153 2.22 -8.11 10.61
C GLN A 153 2.71 -9.16 11.60
N SER A 154 1.85 -10.05 12.12
CA SER A 154 2.34 -11.12 13.01
C SER A 154 3.18 -12.18 12.30
N PHE A 155 3.28 -12.14 10.96
CA PHE A 155 4.14 -13.00 10.15
C PHE A 155 5.37 -12.27 9.59
N LEU A 156 5.48 -10.96 9.76
CA LEU A 156 6.55 -10.14 9.18
C LEU A 156 7.56 -9.70 10.25
N ASP A 157 8.84 -9.64 9.90
CA ASP A 157 9.83 -8.91 10.68
C ASP A 157 9.68 -7.40 10.42
N GLN A 158 9.59 -6.62 11.50
CA GLN A 158 9.33 -5.18 11.42
C GLN A 158 10.48 -4.37 10.84
N ASN A 159 11.66 -4.96 10.62
CA ASN A 159 12.83 -4.28 10.05
C ASN A 159 13.13 -4.70 8.61
N GLU A 160 12.29 -5.53 8.00
CA GLU A 160 12.49 -6.01 6.64
C GLU A 160 11.50 -5.38 5.64
N LEU A 161 11.82 -5.54 4.36
CA LEU A 161 11.07 -5.00 3.23
C LEU A 161 10.35 -6.14 2.54
N TYR A 162 9.05 -6.01 2.30
CA TYR A 162 8.27 -7.07 1.65
C TYR A 162 7.50 -6.54 0.46
N ALA A 163 7.54 -7.27 -0.64
CA ALA A 163 6.55 -7.18 -1.71
C ALA A 163 5.43 -8.18 -1.42
N ILE A 164 4.18 -7.77 -1.61
CA ILE A 164 3.02 -8.56 -1.21
C ILE A 164 2.00 -8.56 -2.34
N ARG A 165 1.48 -9.75 -2.67
CA ARG A 165 0.33 -9.94 -3.54
C ARG A 165 -0.81 -10.58 -2.75
N ILE A 166 -1.99 -9.98 -2.79
CA ILE A 166 -3.21 -10.51 -2.19
C ILE A 166 -4.25 -10.75 -3.27
N SER A 167 -4.80 -11.95 -3.33
CA SER A 167 -5.81 -12.33 -4.33
C SER A 167 -7.01 -12.95 -3.64
N GLY A 168 -8.22 -12.55 -4.04
CA GLY A 168 -9.41 -13.10 -3.41
C GLY A 168 -10.70 -12.37 -3.72
N SER A 169 -11.68 -12.58 -2.83
CA SER A 169 -12.99 -11.95 -2.90
C SER A 169 -13.07 -10.78 -1.92
N PHE A 170 -13.40 -9.61 -2.46
CA PHE A 170 -13.53 -8.36 -1.72
C PHE A 170 -14.99 -7.88 -1.77
N PRO A 171 -15.79 -8.13 -0.72
CA PRO A 171 -17.09 -7.49 -0.56
C PRO A 171 -17.06 -5.98 -0.74
N LYS A 172 -15.98 -5.32 -0.31
CA LYS A 172 -15.77 -3.88 -0.47
C LYS A 172 -14.30 -3.58 -0.69
N VAL A 173 -13.98 -2.72 -1.65
CA VAL A 173 -12.69 -2.02 -1.73
C VAL A 173 -12.98 -0.53 -1.83
N LEU A 174 -12.39 0.25 -0.94
CA LEU A 174 -12.30 1.69 -1.09
C LEU A 174 -10.95 2.01 -1.70
N ALA A 175 -10.96 2.52 -2.93
CA ALA A 175 -9.76 2.93 -3.64
C ALA A 175 -9.83 4.41 -4.01
N ARG A 176 -8.72 4.98 -4.48
CA ARG A 176 -8.69 6.30 -5.11
C ARG A 176 -7.78 6.35 -6.33
N ALA A 177 -7.91 7.42 -7.11
CA ALA A 177 -6.90 7.86 -8.06
C ALA A 177 -6.87 9.40 -8.17
N PRO A 178 -5.70 10.03 -8.33
CA PRO A 178 -5.57 11.46 -8.58
C PRO A 178 -5.90 11.82 -10.03
N ALA A 179 -6.50 12.99 -10.22
CA ALA A 179 -6.54 13.68 -11.50
C ALA A 179 -5.18 14.36 -11.77
N PRO A 180 -4.82 14.60 -13.04
CA PRO A 180 -3.55 15.25 -13.36
C PRO A 180 -3.39 16.63 -12.72
N ALA A 181 -2.19 16.93 -12.27
CA ALA A 181 -1.76 18.26 -11.86
C ALA A 181 -1.24 19.08 -13.06
N GLU A 182 -1.34 20.41 -12.96
CA GLU A 182 -0.79 21.34 -13.94
C GLU A 182 0.42 22.11 -13.36
N LYS A 183 1.27 22.63 -14.25
CA LYS A 183 2.44 23.44 -13.84
C LYS A 183 2.02 24.88 -13.50
N PRO A 184 2.64 25.52 -12.50
CA PRO A 184 3.62 24.96 -11.58
C PRO A 184 2.97 23.96 -10.61
N TYR A 185 3.60 22.79 -10.43
CA TYR A 185 3.02 21.72 -9.64
C TYR A 185 2.91 22.11 -8.15
N PRO A 186 1.73 21.96 -7.54
CA PRO A 186 1.57 22.17 -6.11
C PRO A 186 2.11 20.96 -5.33
N PRO A 187 2.41 21.12 -4.01
CA PRO A 187 2.66 19.99 -3.11
C PRO A 187 1.53 18.95 -3.16
N LEU A 188 1.86 17.66 -2.97
CA LEU A 188 0.90 16.57 -3.16
C LEU A 188 -0.31 16.69 -2.24
N ALA A 189 -0.08 17.05 -0.97
CA ALA A 189 -1.14 17.25 0.01
C ALA A 189 -2.09 18.40 -0.36
N GLU A 190 -1.65 19.37 -1.16
CA GLU A 190 -2.50 20.46 -1.65
C GLU A 190 -3.31 20.00 -2.86
N HIS A 191 -2.67 19.32 -3.82
CA HIS A 191 -3.33 18.76 -4.99
C HIS A 191 -4.46 17.80 -4.63
N LEU A 192 -4.17 16.83 -3.77
CA LEU A 192 -5.12 15.76 -3.44
C LEU A 192 -6.32 16.24 -2.63
N LYS A 193 -6.31 17.44 -2.04
CA LYS A 193 -7.51 18.00 -1.38
C LYS A 193 -8.67 18.18 -2.35
N GLU A 194 -8.37 18.52 -3.59
CA GLU A 194 -9.37 18.90 -4.60
C GLU A 194 -9.42 17.92 -5.77
N HIS A 195 -8.35 17.16 -5.99
CA HIS A 195 -8.16 16.37 -7.21
C HIS A 195 -7.95 14.88 -6.97
N GLN A 196 -8.36 14.35 -5.81
CA GLN A 196 -8.43 12.90 -5.60
C GLN A 196 -9.86 12.40 -5.76
N HIS A 197 -10.03 11.27 -6.44
CA HIS A 197 -11.34 10.67 -6.69
C HIS A 197 -11.42 9.30 -6.04
N GLY A 198 -12.38 9.13 -5.13
CA GLY A 198 -12.60 7.87 -4.41
C GLY A 198 -13.59 6.95 -5.13
N PHE A 199 -13.30 5.65 -5.10
CA PHE A 199 -14.11 4.59 -5.70
C PHE A 199 -14.52 3.57 -4.64
N GLY A 200 -15.83 3.39 -4.46
CA GLY A 200 -16.39 2.33 -3.61
C GLY A 200 -16.74 1.09 -4.44
N LEU A 201 -15.77 0.20 -4.63
CA LEU A 201 -15.97 -1.05 -5.36
C LEU A 201 -16.68 -2.07 -4.47
N LYS A 202 -17.65 -2.79 -5.02
CA LYS A 202 -18.48 -3.74 -4.27
C LYS A 202 -18.47 -5.11 -4.93
N HIS A 203 -18.36 -6.15 -4.12
CA HIS A 203 -18.44 -7.55 -4.54
C HIS A 203 -17.51 -7.88 -5.71
N THR A 204 -16.27 -7.40 -5.64
CA THR A 204 -15.27 -7.63 -6.68
C THR A 204 -14.36 -8.80 -6.32
N ARG A 205 -13.94 -9.54 -7.34
CA ARG A 205 -12.72 -10.35 -7.27
C ARG A 205 -11.58 -9.60 -7.93
N GLY A 206 -10.38 -9.79 -7.43
CA GLY A 206 -9.22 -9.10 -7.95
C GLY A 206 -7.97 -9.34 -7.13
N THR A 207 -6.97 -8.55 -7.44
CA THR A 207 -5.63 -8.64 -6.89
C THR A 207 -5.20 -7.29 -6.33
N GLY A 208 -4.77 -7.28 -5.07
CA GLY A 208 -3.99 -6.19 -4.48
C GLY A 208 -2.51 -6.52 -4.62
N VAL A 209 -1.70 -5.56 -5.06
CA VAL A 209 -0.24 -5.64 -5.06
C VAL A 209 0.32 -4.45 -4.30
N GLY A 210 1.39 -4.67 -3.57
CA GLY A 210 1.88 -3.65 -2.67
C GLY A 210 3.11 -4.04 -1.91
N PHE A 211 3.42 -3.23 -0.92
CA PHE A 211 4.62 -3.38 -0.11
C PHE A 211 4.32 -3.18 1.36
N TYR A 212 5.14 -3.79 2.22
CA TYR A 212 5.33 -3.39 3.60
C TYR A 212 6.75 -2.86 3.76
N LEU A 213 6.89 -1.64 4.29
CA LEU A 213 8.17 -1.04 4.60
C LEU A 213 8.27 -0.65 6.08
N PRO A 214 9.47 -0.73 6.67
CA PRO A 214 9.70 -0.39 8.07
C PRO A 214 9.76 1.14 8.28
N GLU A 215 9.48 1.59 9.50
CA GLU A 215 9.41 3.02 9.86
C GLU A 215 10.67 3.82 9.54
N TYR A 216 11.85 3.20 9.62
CA TYR A 216 13.12 3.89 9.31
C TYR A 216 13.25 4.32 7.84
N MET A 217 12.35 3.87 6.96
CA MET A 217 12.32 4.22 5.54
C MET A 217 11.53 5.49 5.21
N GLY A 218 10.90 6.15 6.20
CA GLY A 218 9.89 7.20 5.99
C GLY A 218 10.29 8.41 5.14
N LYS A 219 11.59 8.70 4.96
CA LYS A 219 12.06 9.76 4.04
C LYS A 219 12.18 9.31 2.60
N VAL A 220 12.43 8.01 2.41
CA VAL A 220 12.70 7.44 1.09
C VAL A 220 11.42 6.87 0.50
N ASN A 221 10.57 6.28 1.32
CA ASN A 221 9.33 5.62 0.92
C ASN A 221 8.26 5.75 2.03
N ILE A 222 7.07 5.19 1.79
CA ILE A 222 5.91 5.21 2.69
C ILE A 222 6.02 4.02 3.65
N PRO A 223 6.16 4.23 4.97
CA PRO A 223 6.15 3.16 5.96
C PRO A 223 4.81 2.43 6.04
N GLY A 224 4.84 1.19 6.53
CA GLY A 224 3.66 0.35 6.65
C GLY A 224 3.21 -0.21 5.31
N PHE A 225 1.91 -0.48 5.20
CA PHE A 225 1.32 -1.12 4.03
C PHE A 225 0.88 -0.11 2.99
N HIS A 226 1.33 -0.30 1.75
CA HIS A 226 0.89 0.46 0.60
C HIS A 226 0.43 -0.52 -0.49
N PHE A 227 -0.86 -0.53 -0.81
CA PHE A 227 -1.44 -1.39 -1.84
C PHE A 227 -2.13 -0.63 -2.95
N HIS A 228 -1.97 -1.09 -4.18
CA HIS A 228 -2.87 -0.79 -5.29
C HIS A 228 -3.69 -2.04 -5.62
N TYR A 229 -4.92 -1.86 -6.08
CA TYR A 229 -5.85 -2.94 -6.41
C TYR A 229 -6.28 -2.88 -7.87
N LEU A 230 -6.46 -4.04 -8.47
CA LEU A 230 -7.08 -4.21 -9.78
C LEU A 230 -8.08 -5.38 -9.75
N SER A 231 -9.30 -5.11 -10.22
CA SER A 231 -10.32 -6.15 -10.43
C SER A 231 -9.86 -7.17 -11.47
N GLU A 232 -10.33 -8.41 -11.34
CA GLU A 232 -9.99 -9.53 -12.24
C GLU A 232 -10.32 -9.23 -13.72
N GLU A 233 -11.38 -8.45 -13.95
CA GLU A 233 -11.81 -8.01 -15.29
C GLU A 233 -10.99 -6.83 -15.85
N ASN A 234 -10.06 -6.28 -15.07
CA ASN A 234 -9.29 -5.06 -15.38
C ASN A 234 -10.16 -3.83 -15.69
N ARG A 235 -11.30 -3.67 -14.99
CA ARG A 235 -12.28 -2.59 -15.26
C ARG A 235 -12.36 -1.52 -14.17
N SER A 236 -11.82 -1.81 -12.99
CA SER A 236 -11.80 -0.93 -11.84
C SER A 236 -10.63 -1.28 -10.92
N GLY A 237 -10.14 -0.28 -10.18
CA GLY A 237 -8.97 -0.42 -9.31
C GLY A 237 -8.61 0.89 -8.62
N GLY A 238 -7.35 1.02 -8.23
CA GLY A 238 -6.75 2.25 -7.71
C GLY A 238 -5.88 2.01 -6.47
N HIS A 239 -5.40 3.09 -5.87
CA HIS A 239 -4.70 3.07 -4.59
C HIS A 239 -5.68 2.69 -3.47
N VAL A 240 -5.36 1.68 -2.67
CA VAL A 240 -6.25 1.10 -1.65
C VAL A 240 -6.22 1.92 -0.38
N LEU A 241 -7.37 2.45 0.01
CA LEU A 241 -7.55 3.15 1.28
C LEU A 241 -8.10 2.22 2.37
N ASP A 242 -8.98 1.29 1.99
CA ASP A 242 -9.61 0.33 2.90
C ASP A 242 -10.23 -0.82 2.10
N PHE A 243 -10.45 -1.97 2.74
CA PHE A 243 -11.21 -3.06 2.15
C PHE A 243 -11.88 -3.95 3.21
N VAL A 244 -12.85 -4.72 2.75
CA VAL A 244 -13.35 -5.90 3.44
C VAL A 244 -13.13 -7.09 2.52
N ALA A 245 -12.55 -8.17 3.04
CA ALA A 245 -12.27 -9.41 2.33
C ALA A 245 -12.87 -10.61 3.05
N ASP A 246 -13.23 -11.66 2.29
CA ASP A 246 -13.78 -12.90 2.86
C ASP A 246 -12.77 -14.04 2.92
N SER A 247 -11.89 -14.11 1.92
CA SER A 247 -10.78 -15.06 1.87
C SER A 247 -9.72 -14.50 0.95
N LEU A 248 -8.48 -14.51 1.45
CA LEU A 248 -7.31 -14.02 0.73
C LEU A 248 -6.27 -15.12 0.63
N TYR A 249 -5.77 -15.32 -0.59
CA TYR A 249 -4.49 -15.95 -0.83
C TYR A 249 -3.43 -14.84 -0.82
N VAL A 250 -2.45 -14.97 0.07
CA VAL A 250 -1.41 -13.96 0.29
C VAL A 250 -0.07 -14.57 -0.11
N GLU A 251 0.65 -13.88 -0.97
CA GLU A 251 1.99 -14.21 -1.39
C GLU A 251 2.92 -13.09 -0.94
N ILE A 252 4.00 -13.44 -0.26
CA ILE A 252 4.95 -12.52 0.34
C ILE A 252 6.32 -12.86 -0.23
N ASP A 253 7.06 -11.81 -0.54
CA ASP A 253 8.39 -11.90 -1.09
C ASP A 253 9.29 -10.87 -0.40
N ARG A 254 10.16 -11.38 0.47
CA ARG A 254 11.10 -10.55 1.22
C ARG A 254 12.17 -10.00 0.28
N ALA A 255 12.52 -8.72 0.44
CA ALA A 255 13.64 -8.14 -0.29
C ALA A 255 14.92 -8.22 0.54
N SER A 256 15.97 -8.81 -0.03
CA SER A 256 17.32 -8.86 0.56
C SER A 256 18.09 -7.54 0.48
N GLY A 257 17.56 -6.55 -0.24
CA GLY A 257 18.17 -5.24 -0.40
C GLY A 257 17.26 -4.25 -1.11
N PHE A 258 17.76 -3.02 -1.26
CA PHE A 258 16.97 -1.91 -1.75
C PHE A 258 17.82 -1.00 -2.65
N VAL A 259 17.29 -0.66 -3.83
CA VAL A 259 17.94 0.20 -4.80
C VAL A 259 17.06 1.40 -5.10
N VAL A 260 17.63 2.60 -4.96
CA VAL A 260 16.97 3.85 -5.34
C VAL A 260 17.64 4.43 -6.58
N GLN A 261 16.87 4.60 -7.64
CA GLN A 261 17.26 5.36 -8.82
C GLN A 261 16.69 6.77 -8.73
N PHE A 262 17.53 7.78 -8.65
CA PHE A 262 17.10 9.17 -8.60
C PHE A 262 16.76 9.72 -10.00
N PRO A 263 15.74 10.59 -10.13
CA PRO A 263 15.50 11.36 -11.33
C PRO A 263 16.68 12.29 -11.64
N ASP A 264 17.09 12.33 -12.91
CA ASP A 264 18.15 13.25 -13.37
C ASP A 264 17.55 14.50 -14.03
N ASN A 265 16.72 15.23 -13.27
CA ASN A 265 16.07 16.44 -13.77
C ASN A 265 16.14 17.61 -12.79
N ARG A 266 15.85 18.81 -13.34
CA ARG A 266 15.96 20.08 -12.61
C ARG A 266 14.97 20.17 -11.45
N SER A 267 13.80 19.56 -11.56
CA SER A 267 12.77 19.58 -10.51
C SER A 267 13.26 18.81 -9.28
N PHE A 268 13.82 17.61 -9.47
CA PHE A 268 14.40 16.83 -8.38
C PHE A 268 15.59 17.55 -7.71
N ARG A 269 16.54 18.08 -8.50
CA ARG A 269 17.72 18.79 -7.97
C ARG A 269 17.40 20.06 -7.17
N ARG A 270 16.21 20.63 -7.33
CA ARG A 270 15.79 21.88 -6.68
C ARG A 270 14.72 21.68 -5.62
N ALA A 271 14.22 20.46 -5.45
CA ALA A 271 13.22 20.15 -4.44
C ALA A 271 13.83 20.34 -3.04
N ASP A 272 13.06 20.94 -2.13
CA ASP A 272 13.40 20.96 -0.71
C ASP A 272 13.02 19.61 -0.07
N LEU A 273 14.03 18.73 -0.02
CA LEU A 273 13.98 17.40 0.58
C LEU A 273 14.50 17.40 2.04
N GLN A 274 14.77 18.57 2.62
CA GLN A 274 15.14 18.69 4.04
C GLN A 274 13.93 19.00 4.93
N LYS A 275 12.83 19.49 4.34
CA LYS A 275 11.56 19.69 5.02
C LYS A 275 11.05 18.36 5.59
N ASP A 276 10.67 18.37 6.86
CA ASP A 276 9.93 17.27 7.48
C ASP A 276 8.50 17.20 6.91
N ARG A 277 8.17 16.05 6.32
CA ARG A 277 6.92 15.77 5.63
C ARG A 277 6.17 14.57 6.18
N GLU A 278 6.54 14.06 7.35
CA GLU A 278 5.88 12.88 7.96
C GLU A 278 4.35 13.07 8.05
N LYS A 279 3.91 14.26 8.48
CA LYS A 279 2.47 14.61 8.54
C LYS A 279 1.79 14.76 7.17
N GLU A 280 2.57 15.01 6.11
CA GLU A 280 2.03 15.04 4.74
C GLU A 280 1.77 13.60 4.26
N VAL A 281 2.66 12.65 4.59
CA VAL A 281 2.47 11.21 4.30
C VAL A 281 1.22 10.67 4.99
N GLU A 282 1.12 10.82 6.32
CA GLU A 282 -0.03 10.31 7.11
C GLU A 282 -1.40 10.84 6.66
N LYS A 283 -1.41 12.02 6.03
CA LYS A 283 -2.64 12.64 5.54
C LYS A 283 -3.04 12.13 4.16
N ILE A 284 -2.06 11.69 3.39
CA ILE A 284 -2.23 11.32 1.99
C ILE A 284 -2.46 9.82 1.88
N GLU A 285 -1.64 9.01 2.54
CA GLU A 285 -1.65 7.54 2.47
C GLU A 285 -2.36 6.94 3.69
#